data_AF-A0A938KTK2-F1
#
_entry.id   AF-A0A938KTK2-F1
#
_cell.length_a   1.000
_cell.length_b   1.000
_cell.length_c   1.000
_cell.angle_alpha   90.00
_cell.angle_beta   90.00
_cell.angle_gamma   90.00
#
_symmetry.space_group_name_H-M   'P 1'
#
loop_
_entity.id
_entity.type
_entity.pdbx_description
1 polymer ?
#
loop_
_entity_poly.entity_id
_entity_poly.type
_entity_poly.pdbx_seq_one_letter_code
_entity_poly.pdbx_strand_id
1 'polypeptide(L)'
;MSKVSLFLVFLLFSHSFLYADNGRVTHLAWTENPNGTIQNTESNLGLIFFEQRNQFVNYKDPNNPFFKIRYTWIGIEWTLIHFLALFLTILLQLLTFQRINRKMAESRFFKRWSYRILKLFLWVSVISGNAAIIWAVDYYNTQIHFRYHQLSDFKKVAPNNLRASLSDRTYFQAKETNKLRFQLYRKAKGKWYTQRALPVLHLAQNSKRQIVYQKDTRYYKLHPDSSRVKATTQLIALHQKNKSGTDTTLFFRFENKQLVPMEAQQDKAQRILLFVNGYRPVSNDQDPEKALQAINNKGLENPRSKNLIYTSDLFGYWPADKFIAPLIGKFSPQRTLFADGHHSVSTSNHQSLLKFISSAALYPKPCLGTHHCSTTKIANQQEVRTYSLLATVPNYVGFRKRYLSGQQAGRNLLQELSKNGNLTLNDTLFAVSHSMGHAYFVGMASILKGKIQFGAYYAFAPENPKGKTFKTKDWQAVYQYGTKLYGNQRHAPCHQDGVAPQWRMSGLKENQQISFPKSRSKRLGYFSSHYIGYYDWVFDIPKGQAGFLGRP
;
A
#
# COMPACT_ATOMS: atom_id res chain seq x y z
N MET A 1 35.41 -21.55 -36.20
CA MET A 1 35.52 -20.93 -34.87
C MET A 1 35.59 -19.42 -35.05
N SER A 2 34.47 -18.71 -34.87
CA SER A 2 34.39 -17.26 -35.10
C SER A 2 33.75 -16.56 -33.90
N LYS A 3 34.43 -15.52 -33.41
CA LYS A 3 34.18 -14.72 -32.21
C LYS A 3 32.95 -13.79 -32.31
N VAL A 4 31.90 -14.20 -33.02
CA VAL A 4 30.70 -13.36 -33.26
C VAL A 4 29.48 -13.82 -32.46
N SER A 5 29.47 -15.03 -31.90
CA SER A 5 28.29 -15.54 -31.15
C SER A 5 28.25 -15.20 -29.65
N LEU A 6 29.25 -14.49 -29.09
CA LEU A 6 29.26 -14.16 -27.65
C LEU A 6 28.64 -12.80 -27.31
N PHE A 7 28.36 -11.94 -28.31
CA PHE A 7 27.84 -10.59 -28.08
C PHE A 7 26.30 -10.51 -28.07
N LEU A 8 25.59 -11.54 -28.58
CA LEU A 8 24.12 -11.58 -28.55
C LEU A 8 23.53 -12.21 -27.29
N VAL A 9 24.33 -12.89 -26.46
CA VAL A 9 23.85 -13.50 -25.20
C VAL A 9 23.99 -12.54 -24.01
N PHE A 10 24.74 -11.45 -24.14
CA PHE A 10 24.88 -10.42 -23.09
C PHE A 10 23.85 -9.28 -23.16
N LEU A 11 22.98 -9.25 -24.18
CA LEU A 11 21.94 -8.22 -24.33
C LEU A 11 20.51 -8.67 -23.96
N LEU A 12 20.31 -9.90 -23.47
CA LEU A 12 18.99 -10.44 -23.11
C LEU A 12 18.77 -10.69 -21.60
N PHE A 13 19.72 -10.31 -20.74
CA PHE A 13 19.56 -10.44 -19.28
C PHE A 13 19.95 -9.19 -18.49
N SER A 14 19.80 -8.00 -19.06
CA SER A 14 19.47 -6.82 -18.24
C SER A 14 17.97 -6.86 -17.92
N HIS A 15 17.55 -7.84 -17.10
CA HIS A 15 16.32 -7.66 -16.34
C HIS A 15 16.56 -6.43 -15.46
N SER A 16 16.18 -5.26 -15.95
CA SER A 16 16.00 -4.09 -15.10
C SER A 16 15.06 -4.58 -14.01
N PHE A 17 15.55 -4.77 -12.78
CA PHE A 17 14.65 -4.95 -11.65
C PHE A 17 13.73 -3.74 -11.70
N LEU A 18 12.48 -3.94 -12.12
CA LEU A 18 11.53 -2.85 -12.34
C LEU A 18 11.19 -2.28 -10.96
N TYR A 19 11.84 -1.16 -10.64
CA TYR A 19 11.62 -0.43 -9.41
C TYR A 19 10.33 0.37 -9.57
N ALA A 20 9.49 0.36 -8.53
CA ALA A 20 8.40 1.32 -8.46
C ALA A 20 8.99 2.68 -8.05
N ASP A 21 8.94 3.63 -8.97
CA ASP A 21 9.35 5.02 -8.73
C ASP A 21 8.18 5.85 -8.15
N ASN A 22 7.45 5.25 -7.20
CA ASN A 22 6.42 5.90 -6.41
C ASN A 22 6.48 5.43 -4.96
N GLY A 23 5.87 6.21 -4.07
CA GLY A 23 5.92 6.01 -2.64
C GLY A 23 5.92 7.34 -1.89
N ARG A 24 5.43 7.31 -0.66
CA ARG A 24 5.34 8.53 0.17
C ARG A 24 6.68 8.98 0.72
N VAL A 25 7.64 8.08 0.88
CA VAL A 25 8.96 8.37 1.42
C VAL A 25 10.03 7.85 0.46
N THR A 26 10.90 8.76 0.02
CA THR A 26 12.13 8.39 -0.68
C THR A 26 13.28 8.34 0.33
N HIS A 27 13.99 7.21 0.40
CA HIS A 27 15.15 7.02 1.25
C HIS A 27 16.42 7.27 0.46
N LEU A 28 17.21 8.26 0.87
CA LEU A 28 18.49 8.59 0.24
C LEU A 28 19.59 8.78 1.25
N ALA A 29 20.82 8.53 0.82
CA ALA A 29 22.00 8.73 1.62
C ALA A 29 23.08 9.51 0.87
N TRP A 30 23.97 10.18 1.61
CA TRP A 30 25.22 10.72 1.07
C TRP A 30 26.27 10.89 2.17
N THR A 31 27.51 11.12 1.75
CA THR A 31 28.63 11.42 2.64
C THR A 31 29.06 12.87 2.45
N GLU A 32 29.39 13.54 3.55
CA GLU A 32 29.82 14.93 3.59
C GLU A 32 31.30 15.04 3.95
N ASN A 33 31.98 15.95 3.27
CA ASN A 33 33.30 16.45 3.67
C ASN A 33 33.21 17.23 5.00
N PRO A 34 34.34 17.48 5.68
CA PRO A 34 34.37 18.26 6.93
C PRO A 34 33.74 19.66 6.81
N ASN A 35 33.77 20.25 5.61
CA ASN A 35 33.18 21.55 5.28
C ASN A 35 31.68 21.48 4.92
N GLY A 36 31.03 20.33 5.03
CA GLY A 36 29.60 20.12 4.73
C GLY A 36 29.25 19.93 3.25
N THR A 37 30.25 19.90 2.35
CA THR A 37 30.02 19.59 0.93
C THR A 37 29.80 18.10 0.70
N ILE A 38 28.93 17.75 -0.23
CA ILE A 38 28.62 16.38 -0.62
C ILE A 38 29.81 15.79 -1.39
N GLN A 39 30.17 14.54 -1.09
CA GLN A 39 31.22 13.78 -1.77
C GLN A 39 30.71 13.09 -3.04
N ASN A 40 31.62 12.77 -3.96
CA ASN A 40 31.36 11.97 -5.17
C ASN A 40 30.22 12.53 -6.05
N THR A 41 30.23 13.84 -6.29
CA THR A 41 29.14 14.56 -6.98
C THR A 41 29.06 14.31 -8.49
N GLU A 42 30.02 13.59 -9.06
CA GLU A 42 30.08 13.24 -10.50
C GLU A 42 28.90 12.40 -10.97
N SER A 43 28.36 11.54 -10.09
CA SER A 43 27.20 10.68 -10.39
C SER A 43 26.05 10.97 -9.42
N ASN A 44 24.85 11.19 -9.95
CA ASN A 44 23.63 11.48 -9.17
C ASN A 44 23.81 12.59 -8.10
N LEU A 45 24.66 13.59 -8.35
CA LEU A 45 24.98 14.66 -7.40
C LEU A 45 25.53 14.14 -6.05
N GLY A 46 26.12 12.93 -6.02
CA GLY A 46 26.62 12.26 -4.81
C GLY A 46 25.53 11.61 -3.95
N LEU A 47 24.28 11.59 -4.44
CA LEU A 47 23.16 11.01 -3.74
C LEU A 47 23.02 9.52 -4.05
N ILE A 48 22.89 8.72 -3.01
CA ILE A 48 22.70 7.28 -3.08
C ILE A 48 21.23 6.98 -2.79
N PHE A 49 20.49 6.61 -3.81
CA PHE A 49 19.09 6.21 -3.67
C PHE A 49 18.99 4.78 -3.10
N PHE A 50 18.30 4.62 -1.97
CA PHE A 50 18.05 3.32 -1.39
C PHE A 50 16.78 2.69 -1.95
N GLU A 51 15.64 3.32 -1.67
CA GLU A 51 14.32 2.83 -2.07
C GLU A 51 13.25 3.91 -1.92
N GLN A 52 12.10 3.68 -2.55
CA GLN A 52 10.84 4.37 -2.27
C GLN A 52 9.84 3.41 -1.62
N ARG A 53 9.18 3.88 -0.56
CA ARG A 53 8.12 3.14 0.13
C ARG A 53 7.12 4.08 0.78
N ASN A 54 6.11 3.53 1.44
CA ASN A 54 5.06 4.30 2.12
C ASN A 54 5.34 4.56 3.61
N GLN A 55 6.57 4.32 4.05
CA GLN A 55 6.93 4.27 5.45
C GLN A 55 8.22 5.05 5.70
N PHE A 56 8.25 5.78 6.81
CA PHE A 56 9.51 6.14 7.45
C PHE A 56 10.10 4.91 8.13
N VAL A 57 11.41 4.94 8.34
CA VAL A 57 12.15 3.95 9.11
C VAL A 57 12.76 4.62 10.32
N ASN A 58 12.06 4.56 11.44
CA ASN A 58 12.46 5.21 12.69
C ASN A 58 13.56 4.40 13.34
N TYR A 59 14.66 5.05 13.69
CA TYR A 59 15.70 4.44 14.50
C TYR A 59 15.24 4.41 15.96
N LYS A 60 15.22 3.22 16.56
CA LYS A 60 14.71 2.99 17.93
C LYS A 60 15.67 3.42 19.02
N ASP A 61 16.92 3.73 18.67
CA ASP A 61 18.02 4.04 19.59
C ASP A 61 18.04 3.10 20.80
N PRO A 62 18.38 1.80 20.61
CA PRO A 62 18.21 0.77 21.63
C PRO A 62 18.94 1.06 22.94
N ASN A 63 19.94 1.95 22.89
CA ASN A 63 20.79 2.36 24.00
C ASN A 63 20.20 3.53 24.83
N ASN A 64 19.12 4.18 24.39
CA ASN A 64 18.43 5.22 25.16
C ASN A 64 17.19 4.65 25.89
N PRO A 65 17.27 4.37 27.21
CA PRO A 65 16.19 3.70 27.92
C PRO A 65 14.90 4.52 28.03
N PHE A 66 14.97 5.84 27.91
CA PHE A 66 13.83 6.75 28.04
C PHE A 66 12.90 6.74 26.82
N PHE A 67 13.50 6.64 25.63
CA PHE A 67 12.82 6.70 24.34
C PHE A 67 12.67 5.35 23.66
N LYS A 68 13.29 4.30 24.23
CA LYS A 68 13.10 2.92 23.77
C LYS A 68 11.62 2.52 23.81
N ILE A 69 11.09 2.17 22.64
CA ILE A 69 9.72 1.67 22.48
C ILE A 69 9.62 0.31 23.19
N ARG A 70 8.75 0.20 24.18
CA ARG A 70 8.55 -1.03 24.98
C ARG A 70 7.45 -1.91 24.41
N TYR A 71 6.33 -1.30 24.02
CA TYR A 71 5.26 -1.96 23.29
C TYR A 71 4.43 -0.92 22.52
N THR A 72 3.57 -1.39 21.63
CA THR A 72 2.64 -0.55 20.86
C THR A 72 1.22 -0.92 21.25
N TRP A 73 0.43 0.07 21.70
CA TRP A 73 -0.97 -0.13 22.08
C TRP A 73 -1.82 1.04 21.59
N ILE A 74 -2.95 0.73 20.94
CA ILE A 74 -3.85 1.72 20.31
C ILE A 74 -3.10 2.67 19.35
N GLY A 75 -2.06 2.16 18.67
CA GLY A 75 -1.25 2.94 17.73
C GLY A 75 -0.27 3.93 18.37
N ILE A 76 -0.15 3.95 19.70
CA ILE A 76 0.84 4.73 20.44
C ILE A 76 2.05 3.84 20.75
N GLU A 77 3.25 4.38 20.51
CA GLU A 77 4.53 3.75 20.83
C GLU A 77 4.92 4.12 22.27
N TRP A 78 4.63 3.22 23.22
CA TRP A 78 4.84 3.47 24.64
C TRP A 78 6.32 3.41 25.00
N THR A 79 6.80 4.47 25.66
CA THR A 79 8.19 4.63 26.13
C THR A 79 8.21 4.91 27.63
N LEU A 80 9.38 4.82 28.27
CA LEU A 80 9.52 5.10 29.71
C LEU A 80 9.03 6.51 30.09
N ILE A 81 9.20 7.49 29.20
CA ILE A 81 8.70 8.86 29.42
C ILE A 81 7.17 8.90 29.56
N HIS A 82 6.43 8.09 28.79
CA HIS A 82 4.98 8.02 28.95
C HIS A 82 4.62 7.54 30.36
N PHE A 83 5.30 6.50 30.86
CA PHE A 83 5.06 5.97 32.20
C PHE A 83 5.43 6.97 33.28
N LEU A 84 6.60 7.64 33.16
CA LEU A 84 7.02 8.66 34.13
C LEU A 84 6.05 9.85 34.15
N ALA A 85 5.61 10.31 32.98
CA ALA A 85 4.68 11.43 32.89
C ALA A 85 3.29 11.07 33.47
N LEU A 86 2.76 9.88 33.16
CA LEU A 86 1.51 9.39 33.74
C LEU A 86 1.63 9.10 35.23
N PHE A 87 2.77 8.58 35.70
CA PHE A 87 2.99 8.35 37.11
C PHE A 87 2.97 9.66 37.89
N LEU A 88 3.67 10.69 37.38
CA LEU A 88 3.68 12.02 38.00
C LEU A 88 2.28 12.62 38.04
N THR A 89 1.49 12.48 36.97
CA THR A 89 0.13 13.02 36.95
C THR A 89 -0.79 12.28 37.92
N ILE A 90 -0.73 10.95 37.97
CA ILE A 90 -1.48 10.13 38.92
C ILE A 90 -1.08 10.46 40.37
N LEU A 91 0.21 10.66 40.64
CA LEU A 91 0.68 11.04 41.98
C LEU A 91 0.10 12.40 42.41
N LEU A 92 0.20 13.41 41.55
CA LEU A 92 -0.39 14.74 41.81
C LEU A 92 -1.91 14.65 42.02
N GLN A 93 -2.59 13.74 41.30
CA GLN A 93 -4.02 13.50 41.44
C GLN A 93 -4.38 12.88 42.79
N LEU A 94 -3.64 11.86 43.23
CA LEU A 94 -3.85 11.23 44.54
C LEU A 94 -3.69 12.25 45.66
N LEU A 95 -2.64 13.08 45.61
CA LEU A 95 -2.41 14.14 46.60
C LEU A 95 -3.52 15.19 46.60
N THR A 96 -4.02 15.58 45.42
CA THR A 96 -5.10 16.57 45.29
C THR A 96 -6.43 16.01 45.80
N PHE A 97 -6.76 14.77 45.44
CA PHE A 97 -7.99 14.12 45.91
C PHE A 97 -7.97 13.77 47.39
N GLN A 98 -6.83 13.42 47.98
CA GLN A 98 -6.70 13.27 49.43
C GLN A 98 -7.06 14.58 50.16
N ARG A 99 -6.53 15.72 49.68
CA ARG A 99 -6.87 17.04 50.25
C ARG A 99 -8.35 17.38 50.12
N ILE A 100 -8.96 17.09 48.98
CA ILE A 100 -10.40 17.34 48.74
C ILE A 100 -11.27 16.42 49.60
N ASN A 101 -10.94 15.13 49.69
CA ASN A 101 -11.67 14.17 50.50
C ASN A 101 -11.62 14.54 51.99
N ARG A 102 -10.47 15.00 52.51
CA ARG A 102 -10.34 15.50 53.89
C ARG A 102 -11.28 16.69 54.14
N LYS A 103 -11.22 17.70 53.28
CA LYS A 103 -12.11 18.88 53.38
C LYS A 103 -13.59 18.51 53.24
N MET A 104 -13.90 17.49 52.45
CA MET A 104 -15.28 17.00 52.23
C MET A 104 -15.85 16.30 53.47
N ALA A 105 -15.03 15.55 54.21
CA ALA A 105 -15.42 14.88 55.46
C ALA A 105 -15.84 15.90 56.54
N GLU A 106 -15.10 17.01 56.63
CA GLU A 106 -15.32 18.10 57.60
C GLU A 106 -16.46 19.07 57.19
N SER A 107 -17.06 18.90 56.00
CA SER A 107 -18.01 19.87 55.44
C SER A 107 -19.49 19.49 55.60
N ARG A 108 -20.34 20.52 55.79
CA ARG A 108 -21.82 20.43 55.80
C ARG A 108 -22.39 20.05 54.43
N PHE A 109 -23.66 19.60 54.39
CA PHE A 109 -24.32 18.98 53.24
C PHE A 109 -24.12 19.70 51.89
N PHE A 110 -24.46 20.98 51.77
CA PHE A 110 -24.33 21.73 50.51
C PHE A 110 -22.87 21.88 50.05
N LYS A 111 -21.95 22.13 50.99
CA LYS A 111 -20.51 22.25 50.72
C LYS A 111 -19.90 20.88 50.37
N ARG A 112 -20.42 19.79 50.93
CA ARG A 112 -20.05 18.42 50.58
C ARG A 112 -20.45 18.08 49.14
N TRP A 113 -21.65 18.49 48.71
CA TRP A 113 -22.12 18.32 47.33
C TRP A 113 -21.32 19.16 46.33
N SER A 114 -20.96 20.40 46.66
CA SER A 114 -20.10 21.20 45.78
C SER A 114 -18.70 20.58 45.61
N TYR A 115 -18.10 20.01 46.66
CA TYR A 115 -16.85 19.25 46.53
C TYR A 115 -17.00 17.97 45.69
N ARG A 116 -18.15 17.29 45.70
CA ARG A 116 -18.41 16.13 44.82
C ARG A 116 -18.47 16.54 43.36
N ILE A 117 -19.14 17.66 43.05
CA ILE A 117 -19.19 18.23 41.70
C ILE A 117 -17.80 18.67 41.26
N LEU A 118 -17.05 19.39 42.11
CA LEU A 118 -15.66 19.78 41.84
C LEU A 118 -14.78 18.55 41.56
N LYS A 119 -14.95 17.47 42.33
CA LYS A 119 -14.22 16.21 42.13
C LYS A 119 -14.55 15.59 40.76
N LEU A 120 -15.80 15.64 40.31
CA LEU A 120 -16.19 15.17 38.98
C LEU A 120 -15.54 16.00 37.87
N PHE A 121 -15.55 17.34 37.98
CA PHE A 121 -14.86 18.21 37.03
C PHE A 121 -13.35 17.94 37.00
N LEU A 122 -12.73 17.77 38.17
CA LEU A 122 -11.32 17.44 38.27
C LEU A 122 -11.01 16.08 37.63
N TRP A 123 -11.88 15.08 37.76
CA TRP A 123 -11.75 13.79 37.04
C TRP A 123 -11.73 13.97 35.51
N VAL A 124 -12.63 14.79 34.97
CA VAL A 124 -12.66 15.09 33.52
C VAL A 124 -11.39 15.82 33.09
N SER A 125 -10.96 16.83 33.85
CA SER A 125 -9.71 17.56 33.59
C SER A 125 -8.48 16.65 33.65
N VAL A 126 -8.48 15.68 34.56
CA VAL A 126 -7.44 14.68 34.72
C VAL A 126 -7.34 13.75 33.52
N ILE A 127 -8.46 13.19 33.09
CA ILE A 127 -8.50 12.31 31.91
C ILE A 127 -8.00 13.08 30.68
N SER A 128 -8.46 14.32 30.53
CA SER A 128 -8.06 15.21 29.44
C SER A 128 -6.56 15.56 29.50
N GLY A 129 -6.04 15.86 30.70
CA GLY A 129 -4.62 16.17 30.91
C GLY A 129 -3.71 14.97 30.63
N ASN A 130 -4.10 13.77 31.08
CA ASN A 130 -3.37 12.53 30.76
C ASN A 130 -3.36 12.25 29.25
N ALA A 131 -4.50 12.43 28.57
CA ALA A 131 -4.58 12.29 27.12
C ALA A 131 -3.69 13.32 26.40
N ALA A 132 -3.66 14.57 26.86
CA ALA A 132 -2.81 15.63 26.31
C ALA A 132 -1.32 15.33 26.50
N ILE A 133 -0.92 14.76 27.65
CA ILE A 133 0.46 14.37 27.93
C ILE A 133 0.90 13.21 27.03
N ILE A 134 0.07 12.17 26.90
CA ILE A 134 0.35 11.06 25.97
C ILE A 134 0.54 11.60 24.55
N TRP A 135 -0.37 12.49 24.12
CA TRP A 135 -0.26 13.15 22.81
C TRP A 135 1.01 13.99 22.68
N ALA A 136 1.40 14.75 23.71
CA ALA A 136 2.59 15.59 23.70
C ALA A 136 3.88 14.77 23.61
N VAL A 137 3.97 13.64 24.32
CA VAL A 137 5.12 12.74 24.26
C VAL A 137 5.19 12.05 22.89
N ASP A 138 4.08 11.55 22.34
CA ASP A 138 4.08 10.97 21.00
C ASP A 138 4.40 12.02 19.92
N TYR A 139 3.89 13.25 20.07
CA TYR A 139 4.24 14.37 19.19
C TYR A 139 5.74 14.68 19.25
N TYR A 140 6.33 14.75 20.44
CA TYR A 140 7.77 14.95 20.61
C TYR A 140 8.56 13.82 19.95
N ASN A 141 8.23 12.57 20.25
CA ASN A 141 8.91 11.40 19.68
C ASN A 141 8.85 11.45 18.15
N THR A 142 7.67 11.71 17.58
CA THR A 142 7.46 11.60 16.15
C THR A 142 7.90 12.82 15.34
N GLN A 143 7.75 14.03 15.86
CA GLN A 143 8.00 15.28 15.11
C GLN A 143 9.33 15.93 15.46
N ILE A 144 9.90 15.63 16.63
CA ILE A 144 11.16 16.24 17.10
C ILE A 144 12.24 15.17 17.13
N HIS A 145 12.13 14.17 18.00
CA HIS A 145 13.17 13.16 18.22
C HIS A 145 13.48 12.36 16.94
N PHE A 146 12.48 11.75 16.32
CA PHE A 146 12.68 10.98 15.07
C PHE A 146 12.84 11.85 13.82
N ARG A 147 12.77 13.18 13.93
CA ARG A 147 12.95 14.07 12.78
C ARG A 147 14.41 14.27 12.43
N TYR A 148 15.29 14.32 13.43
CA TYR A 148 16.74 14.39 13.24
C TYR A 148 17.42 13.64 14.38
N HIS A 149 18.13 12.54 14.06
CA HIS A 149 18.76 11.70 15.09
C HIS A 149 20.08 11.10 14.61
N GLN A 150 21.03 10.91 15.52
CA GLN A 150 22.28 10.23 15.21
C GLN A 150 22.10 8.71 15.25
N LEU A 151 22.57 8.01 14.22
CA LEU A 151 22.61 6.55 14.17
C LEU A 151 23.86 6.05 14.91
N SER A 152 23.80 6.05 16.24
CA SER A 152 24.90 5.72 17.16
C SER A 152 25.53 4.35 16.90
N ASP A 153 24.72 3.35 16.52
CA ASP A 153 25.16 1.97 16.25
C ASP A 153 25.85 1.80 14.88
N PHE A 154 25.84 2.82 14.01
CA PHE A 154 26.26 2.71 12.61
C PHE A 154 27.54 3.48 12.25
N LYS A 155 28.31 3.98 13.22
CA LYS A 155 29.44 4.93 13.02
C LYS A 155 30.42 4.54 11.89
N LYS A 156 30.80 3.27 11.77
CA LYS A 156 31.80 2.79 10.78
C LYS A 156 31.19 2.19 9.50
N VAL A 157 29.87 2.21 9.36
CA VAL A 157 29.18 1.49 8.29
C VAL A 157 29.24 2.27 6.98
N ALA A 158 29.52 1.56 5.87
CA ALA A 158 29.44 2.11 4.52
C ALA A 158 27.98 2.29 4.06
N PRO A 159 27.66 3.21 3.13
CA PRO A 159 26.28 3.51 2.75
C PRO A 159 25.46 2.29 2.28
N ASN A 160 26.06 1.37 1.52
CA ASN A 160 25.38 0.16 1.04
C ASN A 160 25.02 -0.80 2.18
N ASN A 161 25.89 -0.91 3.19
CA ASN A 161 25.62 -1.73 4.36
C ASN A 161 24.54 -1.11 5.24
N LEU A 162 24.50 0.24 5.34
CA LEU A 162 23.43 0.94 6.05
C LEU A 162 22.06 0.63 5.43
N ARG A 163 21.96 0.59 4.09
CA ARG A 163 20.72 0.24 3.39
C ARG A 163 20.20 -1.14 3.81
N ALA A 164 21.08 -2.15 3.85
CA ALA A 164 20.69 -3.50 4.26
C ALA A 164 20.15 -3.52 5.70
N SER A 165 20.79 -2.76 6.59
CA SER A 165 20.39 -2.65 8.00
C SER A 165 19.06 -1.94 8.23
N LEU A 166 18.54 -1.13 7.29
CA LEU A 166 17.23 -0.48 7.44
C LEU A 166 16.06 -1.48 7.56
N SER A 167 16.27 -2.73 7.15
CA SER A 167 15.30 -3.82 7.30
C SER A 167 15.34 -4.49 8.67
N ASP A 168 16.38 -4.24 9.47
CA ASP A 168 16.59 -4.86 10.78
C ASP A 168 15.63 -4.25 11.81
N ARG A 169 14.70 -5.08 12.27
CA ARG A 169 13.66 -4.69 13.23
C ARG A 169 14.19 -4.44 14.64
N THR A 170 15.43 -4.85 14.93
CA THR A 170 16.11 -4.58 16.19
C THR A 170 16.38 -3.08 16.32
N TYR A 171 16.91 -2.47 15.26
CA TYR A 171 17.29 -1.06 15.24
C TYR A 171 16.19 -0.15 14.69
N PHE A 172 15.33 -0.68 13.82
CA PHE A 172 14.44 0.14 13.01
C PHE A 172 12.97 -0.25 13.10
N GLN A 173 12.09 0.75 13.05
CA GLN A 173 10.63 0.59 13.03
C GLN A 173 10.04 1.30 11.82
N ALA A 174 9.36 0.53 10.96
CA ALA A 174 8.63 1.10 9.84
C ALA A 174 7.35 1.80 10.34
N LYS A 175 7.15 3.07 9.99
CA LYS A 175 5.96 3.86 10.32
C LYS A 175 5.32 4.44 9.06
N GLU A 176 4.10 4.01 8.75
CA GLU A 176 3.38 4.46 7.56
C GLU A 176 3.11 5.97 7.55
N THR A 177 3.09 6.56 6.36
CA THR A 177 2.72 7.95 6.16
C THR A 177 1.97 8.14 4.86
N ASN A 178 1.06 9.11 4.83
CA ASN A 178 0.37 9.54 3.62
C ASN A 178 1.01 10.80 2.99
N LYS A 179 2.01 11.39 3.65
CA LYS A 179 2.67 12.64 3.23
C LYS A 179 3.87 12.33 2.35
N LEU A 180 4.00 13.02 1.22
CA LEU A 180 5.24 13.01 0.43
C LEU A 180 6.39 13.59 1.25
N ARG A 181 7.49 12.85 1.35
CA ARG A 181 8.63 13.13 2.21
C ARG A 181 9.90 12.49 1.66
N PHE A 182 11.02 12.96 2.16
CA PHE A 182 12.29 12.26 2.12
C PHE A 182 12.68 11.78 3.52
N GLN A 183 13.39 10.66 3.56
CA GLN A 183 14.20 10.28 4.71
C GLN A 183 15.67 10.25 4.27
N LEU A 184 16.42 11.18 4.82
CA LEU A 184 17.82 11.45 4.50
C LEU A 184 18.70 10.69 5.49
N TYR A 185 19.77 10.08 5.00
CA TYR A 185 20.84 9.51 5.81
C TYR A 185 22.14 10.23 5.46
N ARG A 186 22.69 10.99 6.40
CA ARG A 186 23.82 11.88 6.16
C ARG A 186 25.01 11.41 6.96
N LYS A 187 26.13 11.09 6.30
CA LYS A 187 27.39 10.80 6.98
C LYS A 187 28.22 12.07 7.07
N ALA A 188 28.18 12.73 8.22
CA ALA A 188 28.90 13.98 8.48
C ALA A 188 29.89 13.78 9.63
N LYS A 189 31.14 14.24 9.46
CA LYS A 189 32.21 14.11 10.47
C LYS A 189 32.35 12.67 11.02
N GLY A 190 32.25 11.68 10.13
CA GLY A 190 32.35 10.25 10.46
C GLY A 190 31.16 9.65 11.21
N LYS A 191 30.05 10.38 11.38
CA LYS A 191 28.83 9.91 12.06
C LYS A 191 27.64 9.95 11.11
N TRP A 192 26.77 8.95 11.22
CA TRP A 192 25.52 8.90 10.47
C TRP A 192 24.39 9.61 11.21
N TYR A 193 23.59 10.37 10.48
CA TYR A 193 22.38 11.03 10.96
C TYR A 193 21.21 10.67 10.06
N THR A 194 20.04 10.42 10.65
CA THR A 194 18.77 10.30 9.91
C THR A 194 18.01 11.61 10.02
N GLN A 195 17.43 12.10 8.92
CA GLN A 195 16.62 13.31 8.90
C GLN A 195 15.35 13.12 8.06
N ARG A 196 14.19 13.53 8.58
CA ARG A 196 12.95 13.61 7.79
C ARG A 196 12.86 14.97 7.12
N ALA A 197 12.72 14.99 5.80
CA ALA A 197 12.66 16.21 5.00
C ALA A 197 11.37 16.28 4.15
N LEU A 198 10.99 17.51 3.79
CA LEU A 198 9.87 17.82 2.92
C LEU A 198 10.13 17.40 1.45
N PRO A 199 9.10 17.31 0.58
CA PRO A 199 9.21 16.74 -0.77
C PRO A 199 10.20 17.37 -1.75
N VAL A 200 10.69 18.58 -1.49
CA VAL A 200 11.63 19.27 -2.38
C VAL A 200 12.92 19.52 -1.61
N LEU A 201 14.01 18.87 -2.01
CA LEU A 201 15.34 19.12 -1.45
C LEU A 201 16.05 20.19 -2.26
N HIS A 202 16.59 21.19 -1.60
CA HIS A 202 17.38 22.24 -2.24
C HIS A 202 18.86 22.02 -1.97
N LEU A 203 19.60 21.77 -3.05
CA LEU A 203 21.05 21.71 -3.09
C LEU A 203 21.56 22.99 -3.74
N ALA A 204 22.73 23.48 -3.33
CA ALA A 204 23.39 24.58 -3.99
C ALA A 204 24.81 24.20 -4.40
N GLN A 205 25.18 24.61 -5.60
CA GLN A 205 26.53 24.45 -6.13
C GLN A 205 27.30 25.75 -5.91
N ASN A 206 28.43 25.66 -5.20
CA ASN A 206 29.30 26.80 -4.95
C ASN A 206 30.19 27.10 -6.17
N SER A 207 30.98 28.18 -6.10
CA SER A 207 31.91 28.60 -7.16
C SER A 207 32.96 27.55 -7.51
N LYS A 208 33.32 26.68 -6.56
CA LYS A 208 34.24 25.54 -6.73
C LYS A 208 33.53 24.28 -7.27
N ARG A 209 32.29 24.40 -7.76
CA ARG A 209 31.43 23.30 -8.21
C ARG A 209 31.11 22.22 -7.15
N GLN A 210 31.30 22.53 -5.88
CA GLN A 210 30.96 21.63 -4.78
C GLN A 210 29.49 21.84 -4.41
N ILE A 211 28.81 20.75 -4.06
CA ILE A 211 27.38 20.76 -3.77
C ILE A 211 27.16 20.71 -2.26
N VAL A 212 26.22 21.51 -1.76
CA VAL A 212 25.83 21.56 -0.33
C VAL A 212 24.31 21.45 -0.21
N TYR A 213 23.84 20.68 0.77
CA TYR A 213 22.43 20.66 1.14
C TYR A 213 22.05 21.95 1.91
N GLN A 214 21.07 22.70 1.41
CA GLN A 214 20.65 23.96 2.04
C GLN A 214 19.40 23.80 2.90
N LYS A 215 18.31 23.30 2.30
CA LYS A 215 16.99 23.26 2.95
C LYS A 215 16.04 22.30 2.23
N ASP A 216 14.89 22.06 2.86
CA ASP A 216 13.78 21.32 2.27
C ASP A 216 12.47 22.12 2.32
N THR A 217 11.63 21.98 1.30
CA THR A 217 10.36 22.70 1.19
C THR A 217 9.22 21.84 0.66
N ARG A 218 7.98 22.33 0.78
CA ARG A 218 6.78 21.68 0.22
C ARG A 218 6.44 22.15 -1.20
N TYR A 219 6.98 23.29 -1.58
CA TYR A 219 6.59 24.04 -2.76
C TYR A 219 7.84 24.36 -3.56
N TYR A 220 7.72 24.35 -4.87
CA TYR A 220 8.79 24.74 -5.77
C TYR A 220 8.28 25.75 -6.79
N LYS A 221 9.22 26.42 -7.47
CA LYS A 221 8.97 27.32 -8.58
C LYS A 221 9.75 26.80 -9.76
N LEU A 222 9.09 26.49 -10.88
CA LEU A 222 9.75 26.03 -12.10
C LEU A 222 10.60 27.14 -12.72
N HIS A 223 10.07 28.36 -12.73
CA HIS A 223 10.76 29.58 -13.15
C HIS A 223 10.72 30.61 -12.00
N PRO A 224 11.71 31.52 -11.85
CA PRO A 224 11.65 32.60 -10.87
C PRO A 224 10.31 33.36 -10.86
N ASP A 225 9.77 33.63 -12.05
CA ASP A 225 8.51 34.35 -12.27
C ASP A 225 7.26 33.48 -12.16
N SER A 226 7.41 32.16 -12.03
CA SER A 226 6.28 31.25 -11.86
C SER A 226 5.71 31.29 -10.44
N SER A 227 4.43 30.94 -10.33
CA SER A 227 3.77 30.76 -9.04
C SER A 227 4.35 29.56 -8.29
N ARG A 228 4.26 29.59 -6.96
CA ARG A 228 4.69 28.47 -6.13
C ARG A 228 3.71 27.31 -6.29
N VAL A 229 4.20 26.17 -6.75
CA VAL A 229 3.40 24.95 -6.94
C VAL A 229 3.73 23.96 -5.83
N LYS A 230 2.70 23.32 -5.28
CA LYS A 230 2.88 22.24 -4.30
C LYS A 230 3.44 21.01 -4.99
N ALA A 231 4.51 20.44 -4.46
CA ALA A 231 5.11 19.25 -5.03
C ALA A 231 4.15 18.05 -4.97
N THR A 232 3.90 17.45 -6.13
CA THR A 232 3.09 16.23 -6.32
C THR A 232 3.95 14.96 -6.29
N THR A 233 5.26 15.12 -6.42
CA THR A 233 6.30 14.09 -6.35
C THR A 233 7.46 14.57 -5.48
N GLN A 234 8.45 13.71 -5.23
CA GLN A 234 9.71 14.07 -4.59
C GLN A 234 10.70 14.61 -5.63
N LEU A 235 11.26 15.80 -5.36
CA LEU A 235 12.12 16.53 -6.29
C LEU A 235 13.41 16.98 -5.61
N ILE A 236 14.48 17.11 -6.41
CA ILE A 236 15.72 17.76 -6.02
C ILE A 236 15.91 19.00 -6.87
N ALA A 237 16.04 20.15 -6.24
CA ALA A 237 16.35 21.43 -6.85
C ALA A 237 17.84 21.73 -6.65
N LEU A 238 18.59 21.89 -7.73
CA LEU A 238 19.99 22.30 -7.72
C LEU A 238 20.09 23.77 -8.12
N HIS A 239 20.46 24.61 -7.17
CA HIS A 239 20.74 26.03 -7.39
C HIS A 239 22.18 26.21 -7.85
N GLN A 240 22.37 26.87 -8.99
CA GLN A 240 23.67 27.14 -9.58
C GLN A 240 23.74 28.63 -9.94
N LYS A 241 24.94 29.21 -9.84
CA LYS A 241 25.23 30.51 -10.46
C LYS A 241 25.85 30.27 -11.82
N ASN A 242 25.29 30.87 -12.86
CA ASN A 242 25.92 30.82 -14.17
C ASN A 242 27.14 31.78 -14.23
N LYS A 243 27.86 31.78 -15.36
CA LYS A 243 29.02 32.66 -15.58
C LYS A 243 28.68 34.17 -15.57
N SER A 244 27.44 34.56 -15.83
CA SER A 244 26.96 35.96 -15.75
C SER A 244 26.42 36.33 -14.36
N GLY A 245 26.54 35.46 -13.36
CA GLY A 245 26.09 35.72 -11.99
C GLY A 245 24.60 35.50 -11.73
N THR A 246 23.81 35.09 -12.73
CA THR A 246 22.38 34.80 -12.57
C THR A 246 22.17 33.42 -11.93
N ASP A 247 21.26 33.35 -10.95
CA ASP A 247 20.87 32.13 -10.27
C ASP A 247 19.94 31.29 -11.16
N THR A 248 20.39 30.10 -11.56
CA THR A 248 19.59 29.10 -12.28
C THR A 248 19.25 27.92 -11.37
N THR A 249 18.01 27.44 -11.40
CA THR A 249 17.58 26.25 -10.65
C THR A 249 17.25 25.10 -11.61
N LEU A 250 17.92 23.96 -11.45
CA LEU A 250 17.59 22.73 -12.16
C LEU A 250 16.79 21.81 -11.26
N PHE A 251 15.70 21.24 -11.77
CA PHE A 251 14.90 20.25 -11.04
C PHE A 251 15.20 18.86 -11.53
N PHE A 252 15.37 17.93 -10.60
CA PHE A 252 15.60 16.51 -10.84
C PHE A 252 14.53 15.68 -10.16
N ARG A 253 14.14 14.59 -10.82
CA ARG A 253 13.28 13.54 -10.31
C ARG A 253 14.06 12.23 -10.19
N PHE A 254 13.53 11.30 -9.42
CA PHE A 254 14.05 9.94 -9.37
C PHE A 254 13.32 9.06 -10.38
N GLU A 255 14.09 8.38 -11.21
CA GLU A 255 13.60 7.37 -12.14
C GLU A 255 14.65 6.26 -12.24
N ASN A 256 14.25 5.00 -12.01
CA ASN A 256 15.15 3.84 -12.04
C ASN A 256 16.44 4.02 -11.21
N LYS A 257 16.31 4.61 -10.01
CA LYS A 257 17.42 4.96 -9.09
C LYS A 257 18.41 6.01 -9.61
N GLN A 258 18.10 6.71 -10.68
CA GLN A 258 18.90 7.81 -11.21
C GLN A 258 18.18 9.14 -11.07
N LEU A 259 18.96 10.21 -11.02
CA LEU A 259 18.44 11.57 -11.15
C LEU A 259 18.26 11.90 -12.62
N VAL A 260 17.02 12.12 -13.01
CA VAL A 260 16.66 12.56 -14.36
C VAL A 260 16.19 14.00 -14.28
N PRO A 261 16.66 14.90 -15.17
CA PRO A 261 16.12 16.24 -15.26
C PRO A 261 14.59 16.22 -15.40
N MET A 262 13.93 17.14 -14.71
CA MET A 262 12.51 17.35 -14.86
C MET A 262 12.29 18.20 -16.11
N GLU A 263 11.75 17.59 -17.15
CA GLU A 263 11.26 18.30 -18.32
C GLU A 263 9.78 18.62 -18.10
N ALA A 264 9.41 19.88 -18.33
CA ALA A 264 8.01 20.28 -18.38
C ALA A 264 7.42 19.71 -19.68
N GLN A 265 6.72 18.57 -19.58
CA GLN A 265 6.05 17.99 -20.72
C GLN A 265 4.68 18.66 -20.92
N GLN A 266 4.28 18.84 -22.17
CA GLN A 266 2.94 19.33 -22.48
C GLN A 266 1.90 18.33 -21.92
N ASP A 267 0.96 18.85 -21.13
CA ASP A 267 -0.12 18.05 -20.58
C ASP A 267 -0.92 17.39 -21.71
N LYS A 268 -1.06 16.06 -21.65
CA LYS A 268 -1.81 15.29 -22.64
C LYS A 268 -2.62 14.23 -21.95
N ALA A 269 -3.94 14.31 -22.09
CA ALA A 269 -4.88 13.33 -21.58
C ALA A 269 -4.46 11.89 -21.94
N GLN A 270 -4.32 11.04 -20.93
CA GLN A 270 -3.89 9.65 -21.07
C GLN A 270 -5.02 8.70 -20.73
N ARG A 271 -5.12 7.58 -21.46
CA ARG A 271 -5.90 6.42 -21.03
C ARG A 271 -4.98 5.50 -20.24
N ILE A 272 -5.39 5.25 -19.01
CA ILE A 272 -4.69 4.42 -18.05
C ILE A 272 -5.43 3.11 -17.91
N LEU A 273 -4.76 1.99 -18.18
CA LEU A 273 -5.27 0.67 -17.86
C LEU A 273 -4.57 0.16 -16.60
N LEU A 274 -5.31 -0.01 -15.52
CA LEU A 274 -4.81 -0.46 -14.23
C LEU A 274 -5.26 -1.89 -13.93
N PHE A 275 -4.29 -2.78 -13.74
CA PHE A 275 -4.50 -4.13 -13.23
C PHE A 275 -4.28 -4.18 -11.72
N VAL A 276 -5.22 -4.77 -10.98
CA VAL A 276 -5.16 -4.93 -9.52
C VAL A 276 -5.32 -6.41 -9.18
N ASN A 277 -4.20 -7.09 -8.93
CA ASN A 277 -4.20 -8.52 -8.60
C ASN A 277 -4.80 -8.78 -7.21
N GLY A 278 -5.08 -10.05 -6.92
CA GLY A 278 -5.56 -10.50 -5.62
C GLY A 278 -4.55 -11.30 -4.83
N TYR A 279 -5.02 -12.35 -4.14
CA TYR A 279 -4.15 -13.26 -3.40
C TYR A 279 -3.19 -13.98 -4.36
N ARG A 280 -1.93 -14.08 -3.95
CA ARG A 280 -0.82 -14.70 -4.69
C ARG A 280 -0.46 -15.96 -3.91
N PRO A 281 -0.97 -17.12 -4.32
CA PRO A 281 -0.73 -18.34 -3.57
C PRO A 281 0.75 -18.75 -3.69
N VAL A 282 1.26 -19.40 -2.65
CA VAL A 282 2.61 -20.00 -2.65
C VAL A 282 2.66 -21.32 -3.42
N SER A 283 1.49 -21.93 -3.63
CA SER A 283 1.26 -23.12 -4.45
C SER A 283 -0.04 -23.00 -5.24
N ASN A 284 -0.03 -23.43 -6.49
CA ASN A 284 -1.24 -23.55 -7.31
C ASN A 284 -1.80 -24.98 -7.30
N ASP A 285 -1.24 -25.89 -6.49
CA ASP A 285 -1.65 -27.29 -6.45
C ASP A 285 -3.00 -27.44 -5.71
N GLN A 286 -3.81 -28.37 -6.20
CA GLN A 286 -5.14 -28.68 -5.64
C GLN A 286 -5.07 -29.77 -4.56
N ASP A 287 -3.94 -30.49 -4.48
CA ASP A 287 -3.67 -31.49 -3.47
C ASP A 287 -3.23 -30.82 -2.15
N PRO A 288 -3.95 -31.05 -1.03
CA PRO A 288 -3.60 -30.49 0.27
C PRO A 288 -2.20 -30.85 0.75
N GLU A 289 -1.72 -32.07 0.50
CA GLU A 289 -0.38 -32.52 0.91
C GLU A 289 0.70 -31.78 0.12
N LYS A 290 0.52 -31.63 -1.19
CA LYS A 290 1.45 -30.86 -2.03
C LYS A 290 1.40 -29.36 -1.75
N ALA A 291 0.22 -28.83 -1.43
CA ALA A 291 0.08 -27.46 -0.97
C ALA A 291 0.80 -27.22 0.37
N LEU A 292 0.69 -28.17 1.31
CA LEU A 292 1.42 -28.15 2.59
C LEU A 292 2.93 -28.29 2.39
N GLN A 293 3.39 -29.16 1.50
CA GLN A 293 4.81 -29.27 1.14
C GLN A 293 5.35 -27.97 0.56
N ALA A 294 4.60 -27.33 -0.34
CA ALA A 294 4.98 -26.04 -0.90
C ALA A 294 5.01 -24.93 0.16
N ILE A 295 4.10 -24.95 1.13
CA ILE A 295 4.10 -24.07 2.31
C ILE A 295 5.35 -24.31 3.17
N ASN A 296 5.70 -25.57 3.43
CA ASN A 296 6.89 -25.91 4.20
C ASN A 296 8.17 -25.43 3.49
N ASN A 297 8.22 -25.54 2.16
CA ASN A 297 9.40 -25.18 1.38
C ASN A 297 9.52 -23.66 1.10
N LYS A 298 8.40 -22.94 0.94
CA LYS A 298 8.38 -21.53 0.49
C LYS A 298 7.85 -20.55 1.54
N GLY A 299 7.43 -21.04 2.70
CA GLY A 299 6.73 -20.29 3.74
C GLY A 299 5.21 -20.26 3.54
N LEU A 300 4.49 -19.82 4.59
CA LEU A 300 3.03 -19.85 4.66
C LEU A 300 2.33 -18.98 3.60
N GLU A 301 2.84 -17.75 3.39
CA GLU A 301 2.26 -16.79 2.45
C GLU A 301 3.33 -15.86 1.89
N ASN A 302 3.09 -15.33 0.69
CA ASN A 302 3.92 -14.27 0.14
C ASN A 302 3.89 -13.00 1.01
N PRO A 303 4.95 -12.15 0.97
CA PRO A 303 4.92 -10.87 1.64
C PRO A 303 3.73 -10.02 1.19
N ARG A 304 3.14 -9.28 2.14
CA ARG A 304 2.03 -8.35 1.86
C ARG A 304 2.44 -7.29 0.84
N SER A 305 1.43 -6.75 0.15
CA SER A 305 1.62 -5.62 -0.75
C SER A 305 2.40 -4.47 -0.12
N LYS A 306 3.32 -3.90 -0.89
CA LYS A 306 4.02 -2.64 -0.54
C LYS A 306 3.18 -1.40 -0.84
N ASN A 307 2.00 -1.58 -1.43
CA ASN A 307 1.10 -0.53 -1.92
C ASN A 307 1.72 0.41 -2.95
N LEU A 308 2.64 -0.10 -3.77
CA LEU A 308 3.28 0.63 -4.86
C LEU A 308 2.61 0.30 -6.19
N ILE A 309 2.85 1.15 -7.18
CA ILE A 309 2.38 0.98 -8.57
C ILE A 309 3.57 0.62 -9.45
N TYR A 310 3.38 -0.35 -10.34
CA TYR A 310 4.42 -0.86 -11.23
C TYR A 310 4.01 -0.67 -12.70
N THR A 311 5.00 -0.56 -13.58
CA THR A 311 4.81 -0.48 -15.03
C THR A 311 4.74 -1.85 -15.70
N SER A 312 4.97 -2.93 -14.93
CA SER A 312 4.88 -4.31 -15.37
C SER A 312 4.26 -5.21 -14.29
N ASP A 313 3.82 -6.40 -14.69
CA ASP A 313 3.38 -7.43 -13.75
C ASP A 313 4.58 -8.12 -13.08
N LEU A 314 5.09 -7.49 -12.02
CA LEU A 314 6.26 -7.94 -11.27
C LEU A 314 6.15 -9.39 -10.76
N PHE A 315 4.93 -9.90 -10.61
CA PHE A 315 4.68 -11.19 -9.98
C PHE A 315 4.12 -12.25 -10.94
N GLY A 316 4.03 -11.95 -12.24
CA GLY A 316 3.46 -12.86 -13.24
C GLY A 316 2.07 -13.38 -12.86
N TYR A 317 1.26 -12.52 -12.23
CA TYR A 317 -0.06 -12.89 -11.75
C TYR A 317 -1.07 -13.07 -12.88
N TRP A 318 -1.01 -12.20 -13.88
CA TRP A 318 -1.95 -12.14 -14.98
C TRP A 318 -1.40 -12.92 -16.18
N PRO A 319 -2.23 -13.75 -16.84
CA PRO A 319 -1.84 -14.39 -18.09
C PRO A 319 -1.55 -13.32 -19.17
N ALA A 320 -0.29 -13.20 -19.58
CA ALA A 320 0.15 -12.14 -20.51
C ALA A 320 -0.62 -12.19 -21.84
N ASP A 321 -0.56 -13.32 -22.56
CA ASP A 321 -1.14 -13.44 -23.89
C ASP A 321 -2.66 -13.63 -23.87
N LYS A 322 -3.18 -14.32 -22.84
CA LYS A 322 -4.60 -14.66 -22.75
C LYS A 322 -5.45 -13.60 -22.07
N PHE A 323 -4.85 -12.61 -21.42
CA PHE A 323 -5.59 -11.63 -20.63
C PHE A 323 -5.05 -10.20 -20.76
N ILE A 324 -3.75 -9.97 -20.52
CA ILE A 324 -3.18 -8.62 -20.59
C ILE A 324 -3.23 -8.08 -22.03
N ALA A 325 -2.67 -8.82 -23.00
CA ALA A 325 -2.59 -8.36 -24.38
C ALA A 325 -3.98 -8.09 -25.01
N PRO A 326 -5.00 -8.96 -24.84
CA PRO A 326 -6.35 -8.65 -25.31
C PRO A 326 -6.95 -7.38 -24.71
N LEU A 327 -6.76 -7.13 -23.40
CA LEU A 327 -7.23 -5.91 -22.76
C LEU A 327 -6.52 -4.66 -23.28
N ILE A 328 -5.20 -4.73 -23.47
CA ILE A 328 -4.44 -3.64 -24.10
C ILE A 328 -5.00 -3.37 -25.51
N GLY A 329 -5.31 -4.42 -26.28
CA GLY A 329 -5.95 -4.28 -27.58
C GLY A 329 -7.32 -3.58 -27.52
N LYS A 330 -8.19 -3.96 -26.57
CA LYS A 330 -9.55 -3.40 -26.44
C LYS A 330 -9.57 -1.94 -25.96
N PHE A 331 -8.65 -1.55 -25.07
CA PHE A 331 -8.61 -0.21 -24.47
C PHE A 331 -7.63 0.76 -25.16
N SER A 332 -6.64 0.22 -25.87
CA SER A 332 -5.52 0.97 -26.47
C SER A 332 -4.95 2.03 -25.50
N PRO A 333 -4.51 1.63 -24.30
CA PRO A 333 -4.05 2.56 -23.28
C PRO A 333 -2.71 3.21 -23.64
N GLN A 334 -2.50 4.45 -23.21
CA GLN A 334 -1.19 5.11 -23.27
C GLN A 334 -0.28 4.61 -22.15
N ARG A 335 -0.86 4.19 -21.01
CA ARG A 335 -0.13 3.58 -19.90
C ARG A 335 -0.86 2.36 -19.36
N THR A 336 -0.13 1.26 -19.22
CA THR A 336 -0.57 0.08 -18.49
C THR A 336 0.18 0.00 -17.17
N LEU A 337 -0.55 -0.10 -16.07
CA LEU A 337 -0.01 -0.09 -14.72
C LEU A 337 -0.55 -1.27 -13.91
N PHE A 338 0.21 -1.68 -12.90
CA PHE A 338 -0.09 -2.83 -12.06
C PHE A 338 -0.02 -2.41 -10.59
N ALA A 339 -1.04 -2.76 -9.82
CA ALA A 339 -1.07 -2.59 -8.37
C ALA A 339 -1.15 -3.95 -7.68
N ASP A 340 -0.34 -4.13 -6.63
CA ASP A 340 -0.33 -5.35 -5.85
C ASP A 340 -1.45 -5.33 -4.79
N GLY A 341 -2.58 -5.98 -5.03
CA GLY A 341 -3.67 -6.15 -4.07
C GLY A 341 -3.46 -7.30 -3.08
N HIS A 342 -2.30 -7.97 -3.11
CA HIS A 342 -2.03 -9.14 -2.28
C HIS A 342 -2.10 -8.86 -0.77
N HIS A 343 -2.96 -9.61 -0.10
CA HIS A 343 -3.08 -9.66 1.36
C HIS A 343 -3.27 -11.10 1.82
N SER A 344 -2.89 -11.37 3.06
CA SER A 344 -3.06 -12.69 3.68
C SER A 344 -4.50 -13.19 3.60
N VAL A 345 -4.68 -14.51 3.45
CA VAL A 345 -5.95 -15.24 3.53
C VAL A 345 -6.70 -14.90 4.82
N SER A 346 -6.00 -14.56 5.90
CA SER A 346 -6.61 -14.07 7.15
C SER A 346 -7.50 -12.83 6.98
N THR A 347 -7.32 -12.08 5.89
CA THR A 347 -8.13 -10.90 5.55
C THR A 347 -9.30 -11.20 4.62
N SER A 348 -9.44 -12.44 4.15
CA SER A 348 -10.59 -12.91 3.38
C SER A 348 -11.72 -13.42 4.28
N ASN A 349 -12.83 -13.80 3.67
CA ASN A 349 -13.93 -14.51 4.32
C ASN A 349 -13.50 -15.85 4.95
N HIS A 350 -12.39 -16.45 4.51
CA HIS A 350 -11.83 -17.65 5.14
C HIS A 350 -11.23 -17.36 6.51
N GLN A 351 -10.74 -16.15 6.77
CA GLN A 351 -10.12 -15.69 8.04
C GLN A 351 -8.88 -16.46 8.52
N SER A 352 -8.60 -17.64 7.96
CA SER A 352 -7.49 -18.51 8.31
C SER A 352 -7.06 -19.31 7.08
N LEU A 353 -5.74 -19.46 6.91
CA LEU A 353 -5.17 -20.31 5.86
C LEU A 353 -5.55 -21.79 6.07
N LEU A 354 -5.58 -22.27 7.32
CA LEU A 354 -5.96 -23.65 7.62
C LEU A 354 -7.41 -23.94 7.23
N LYS A 355 -8.33 -23.01 7.53
CA LYS A 355 -9.74 -23.13 7.14
C LYS A 355 -9.92 -23.14 5.62
N PHE A 356 -9.13 -22.31 4.91
CA PHE A 356 -9.14 -22.28 3.45
C PHE A 356 -8.69 -23.63 2.87
N ILE A 357 -7.56 -24.17 3.32
CA ILE A 357 -7.02 -25.44 2.83
C ILE A 357 -7.96 -26.60 3.18
N SER A 358 -8.49 -26.67 4.41
CA SER A 358 -9.39 -27.76 4.81
C SER A 358 -10.71 -27.73 4.03
N SER A 359 -11.27 -26.55 3.78
CA SER A 359 -12.49 -26.40 2.99
C SER A 359 -12.27 -26.79 1.53
N ALA A 360 -11.11 -26.45 0.97
CA ALA A 360 -10.73 -26.84 -0.39
C ALA A 360 -10.57 -28.36 -0.53
N ALA A 361 -9.92 -29.00 0.44
CA ALA A 361 -9.69 -30.45 0.47
C ALA A 361 -10.99 -31.26 0.49
N LEU A 362 -11.98 -30.77 1.25
CA LEU A 362 -13.29 -31.43 1.42
C LEU A 362 -14.28 -31.12 0.30
N TYR A 363 -13.95 -30.16 -0.57
CA TYR A 363 -14.88 -29.73 -1.59
C TYR A 363 -15.02 -30.76 -2.71
N PRO A 364 -16.24 -31.13 -3.13
CA PRO A 364 -16.41 -32.13 -4.16
C PRO A 364 -15.91 -31.63 -5.51
N LYS A 365 -15.35 -32.55 -6.31
CA LYS A 365 -15.03 -32.29 -7.70
C LYS A 365 -16.32 -31.99 -8.51
N PRO A 366 -16.22 -31.21 -9.60
CA PRO A 366 -17.35 -30.98 -10.51
C PRO A 366 -17.98 -32.29 -11.02
N CYS A 367 -19.32 -32.39 -10.97
CA CYS A 367 -20.02 -33.53 -11.55
C CYS A 367 -19.87 -33.56 -13.08
N LEU A 368 -19.79 -34.76 -13.64
CA LEU A 368 -19.96 -34.99 -15.07
C LEU A 368 -21.45 -35.24 -15.34
N GLY A 369 -22.12 -34.36 -16.07
CA GLY A 369 -23.55 -34.49 -16.37
C GLY A 369 -24.47 -34.04 -15.24
N THR A 370 -25.43 -34.87 -14.85
CA THR A 370 -26.44 -34.54 -13.84
C THR A 370 -25.82 -34.28 -12.46
N HIS A 371 -26.22 -33.17 -11.82
CA HIS A 371 -25.66 -32.74 -10.55
C HIS A 371 -26.19 -33.53 -9.35
N HIS A 372 -25.29 -34.23 -8.67
CA HIS A 372 -25.53 -34.92 -7.39
C HIS A 372 -24.68 -34.34 -6.24
N CYS A 373 -24.12 -33.15 -6.43
CA CYS A 373 -23.17 -32.51 -5.52
C CYS A 373 -23.81 -31.59 -4.46
N SER A 374 -25.09 -31.81 -4.09
CA SER A 374 -25.78 -31.02 -3.06
C SER A 374 -25.20 -31.25 -1.66
N THR A 375 -24.76 -32.47 -1.38
CA THR A 375 -24.05 -32.89 -0.17
C THR A 375 -22.69 -33.50 -0.50
N THR A 376 -21.80 -33.54 0.50
CA THR A 376 -20.51 -34.24 0.43
C THR A 376 -20.21 -34.86 1.80
N LYS A 377 -19.37 -35.90 1.83
CA LYS A 377 -18.95 -36.56 3.07
C LYS A 377 -17.65 -35.96 3.56
N ILE A 378 -17.58 -35.66 4.86
CA ILE A 378 -16.33 -35.27 5.53
C ILE A 378 -15.64 -36.50 6.13
N ALA A 379 -14.44 -36.32 6.69
CA ALA A 379 -13.59 -37.41 7.21
C ALA A 379 -14.31 -38.39 8.16
N ASN A 380 -15.28 -37.92 8.94
CA ASN A 380 -16.08 -38.76 9.86
C ASN A 380 -17.32 -39.39 9.21
N GLN A 381 -17.37 -39.48 7.87
CA GLN A 381 -18.50 -39.97 7.06
C GLN A 381 -19.83 -39.19 7.21
N GLN A 382 -19.86 -38.14 8.03
CA GLN A 382 -21.00 -37.25 8.15
C GLN A 382 -21.27 -36.53 6.82
N GLU A 383 -22.52 -36.52 6.38
CA GLU A 383 -22.95 -35.74 5.23
C GLU A 383 -23.15 -34.27 5.61
N VAL A 384 -22.48 -33.39 4.86
CA VAL A 384 -22.62 -31.94 4.99
C VAL A 384 -23.10 -31.35 3.67
N ARG A 385 -23.83 -30.24 3.73
CA ARG A 385 -24.22 -29.51 2.51
C ARG A 385 -22.98 -28.91 1.85
N THR A 386 -22.78 -29.14 0.56
CA THR A 386 -21.60 -28.60 -0.16
C THR A 386 -21.47 -27.08 -0.03
N TYR A 387 -22.60 -26.36 0.03
CA TYR A 387 -22.60 -24.91 0.23
C TYR A 387 -22.07 -24.46 1.59
N SER A 388 -22.13 -25.29 2.65
CA SER A 388 -21.59 -24.90 3.96
C SER A 388 -20.05 -24.89 3.99
N LEU A 389 -19.41 -25.51 3.01
CA LEU A 389 -17.95 -25.46 2.82
C LEU A 389 -17.48 -24.16 2.15
N LEU A 390 -18.40 -23.32 1.65
CA LEU A 390 -18.07 -22.04 1.05
C LEU A 390 -17.98 -20.93 2.12
N ALA A 391 -16.91 -20.15 2.08
CA ALA A 391 -16.73 -18.98 2.95
C ALA A 391 -17.62 -17.79 2.51
N THR A 392 -18.92 -17.88 2.79
CA THR A 392 -19.93 -16.90 2.37
C THR A 392 -20.11 -15.73 3.33
N VAL A 393 -19.62 -15.85 4.57
CA VAL A 393 -19.74 -14.82 5.61
C VAL A 393 -18.70 -13.71 5.37
N PRO A 394 -19.13 -12.44 5.18
CA PRO A 394 -18.23 -11.32 4.96
C PRO A 394 -17.25 -11.05 6.12
N ASN A 395 -15.95 -10.94 5.82
CA ASN A 395 -14.94 -10.44 6.77
C ASN A 395 -14.75 -8.91 6.63
N TYR A 396 -15.56 -8.11 7.33
CA TYR A 396 -15.50 -6.64 7.24
C TYR A 396 -14.17 -6.05 7.69
N VAL A 397 -13.53 -6.63 8.72
CA VAL A 397 -12.22 -6.16 9.21
C VAL A 397 -11.14 -6.37 8.16
N GLY A 398 -11.11 -7.56 7.56
CA GLY A 398 -10.21 -7.91 6.47
C GLY A 398 -10.45 -7.08 5.20
N PHE A 399 -11.71 -6.81 4.85
CA PHE A 399 -12.05 -5.87 3.78
C PHE A 399 -11.51 -4.46 4.08
N ARG A 400 -11.75 -3.94 5.30
CA ARG A 400 -11.31 -2.60 5.69
C ARG A 400 -9.81 -2.45 5.61
N LYS A 401 -9.05 -3.48 6.01
CA LYS A 401 -7.58 -3.48 5.92
C LYS A 401 -7.09 -3.37 4.48
N ARG A 402 -7.69 -4.13 3.56
CA ARG A 402 -7.38 -4.06 2.12
C ARG A 402 -7.78 -2.73 1.52
N TYR A 403 -8.95 -2.22 1.89
CA TYR A 403 -9.43 -0.89 1.49
C TYR A 403 -8.45 0.22 1.92
N LEU A 404 -7.97 0.23 3.16
CA LEU A 404 -7.00 1.24 3.64
C LEU A 404 -5.65 1.13 2.90
N SER A 405 -5.18 -0.09 2.65
CA SER A 405 -3.97 -0.33 1.85
C SER A 405 -4.16 0.16 0.40
N GLY A 406 -5.34 -0.05 -0.17
CA GLY A 406 -5.75 0.48 -1.46
C GLY A 406 -5.81 2.00 -1.50
N GLN A 407 -6.25 2.66 -0.42
CA GLN A 407 -6.16 4.13 -0.35
C GLN A 407 -4.71 4.61 -0.46
N GLN A 408 -3.77 3.89 0.14
CA GLN A 408 -2.35 4.22 0.03
C GLN A 408 -1.84 4.04 -1.40
N ALA A 409 -2.20 2.95 -2.09
CA ALA A 409 -1.87 2.78 -3.51
C ALA A 409 -2.54 3.81 -4.42
N GLY A 410 -3.77 4.23 -4.14
CA GLY A 410 -4.42 5.31 -4.89
C GLY A 410 -3.65 6.63 -4.82
N ARG A 411 -3.00 6.92 -3.69
CA ARG A 411 -2.08 8.09 -3.58
C ARG A 411 -0.83 7.90 -4.42
N ASN A 412 -0.29 6.70 -4.45
CA ASN A 412 0.89 6.36 -5.23
C ASN A 412 0.60 6.38 -6.73
N LEU A 413 -0.60 5.97 -7.16
CA LEU A 413 -1.04 6.13 -8.54
C LEU A 413 -1.11 7.60 -8.93
N LEU A 414 -1.68 8.48 -8.10
CA LEU A 414 -1.70 9.92 -8.41
C LEU A 414 -0.30 10.51 -8.53
N GLN A 415 0.64 10.11 -7.66
CA GLN A 415 2.04 10.52 -7.78
C GLN A 415 2.65 10.04 -9.10
N GLU A 416 2.45 8.76 -9.43
CA GLU A 416 2.93 8.14 -10.66
C GLU A 416 2.38 8.82 -11.92
N LEU A 417 1.11 9.20 -11.91
CA LEU A 417 0.44 9.88 -13.02
C LEU A 417 0.79 11.37 -13.09
N SER A 418 1.10 12.01 -11.97
CA SER A 418 1.47 13.44 -11.92
C SER A 418 2.95 13.73 -12.26
N LYS A 419 3.73 12.69 -12.59
CA LYS A 419 5.11 12.86 -13.05
C LYS A 419 5.15 13.76 -14.28
N ASN A 420 6.24 14.51 -14.44
CA ASN A 420 6.48 15.45 -15.54
C ASN A 420 5.40 16.56 -15.67
N GLY A 421 4.69 16.86 -14.59
CA GLY A 421 3.71 17.95 -14.56
C GLY A 421 2.34 17.61 -15.16
N ASN A 422 2.08 16.33 -15.49
CA ASN A 422 0.81 15.89 -16.04
C ASN A 422 -0.38 16.17 -15.11
N LEU A 423 -1.47 16.71 -15.68
CA LEU A 423 -2.70 17.04 -14.98
C LEU A 423 -3.63 15.82 -15.00
N THR A 424 -3.56 15.02 -13.94
CA THR A 424 -4.28 13.73 -13.85
C THR A 424 -5.80 13.83 -14.00
N LEU A 425 -6.39 15.02 -13.85
CA LEU A 425 -7.83 15.23 -14.01
C LEU A 425 -8.29 15.00 -15.45
N ASN A 426 -7.40 15.16 -16.43
CA ASN A 426 -7.64 14.93 -17.84
C ASN A 426 -7.49 13.46 -18.24
N ASP A 427 -6.86 12.65 -17.38
CA ASP A 427 -6.67 11.22 -17.63
C ASP A 427 -7.98 10.43 -17.43
N THR A 428 -8.10 9.31 -18.13
CA THR A 428 -9.20 8.36 -17.97
C THR A 428 -8.69 7.03 -17.47
N LEU A 429 -9.25 6.55 -16.36
CA LEU A 429 -8.90 5.28 -15.73
C LEU A 429 -9.86 4.16 -16.15
N PHE A 430 -9.29 3.11 -16.71
CA PHE A 430 -9.90 1.80 -16.85
C PHE A 430 -9.24 0.85 -15.86
N ALA A 431 -10.04 0.13 -15.07
CA ALA A 431 -9.52 -0.72 -14.02
C ALA A 431 -10.03 -2.15 -14.15
N VAL A 432 -9.13 -3.10 -13.94
CA VAL A 432 -9.43 -4.53 -13.85
C VAL A 432 -8.91 -5.02 -12.51
N SER A 433 -9.77 -5.64 -11.70
CA SER A 433 -9.35 -6.23 -10.43
C SER A 433 -9.74 -7.70 -10.36
N HIS A 434 -8.93 -8.50 -9.68
CA HIS A 434 -9.24 -9.90 -9.43
C HIS A 434 -9.26 -10.21 -7.92
N SER A 435 -10.21 -11.04 -7.47
CA SER A 435 -10.20 -11.61 -6.11
C SER A 435 -10.15 -10.51 -5.03
N MET A 436 -9.21 -10.62 -4.07
CA MET A 436 -8.94 -9.63 -3.03
C MET A 436 -8.60 -8.23 -3.56
N GLY A 437 -8.17 -8.14 -4.82
CA GLY A 437 -7.90 -6.89 -5.52
C GLY A 437 -9.14 -6.00 -5.62
N HIS A 438 -10.35 -6.56 -5.51
CA HIS A 438 -11.58 -5.78 -5.45
C HIS A 438 -11.59 -4.80 -4.26
N ALA A 439 -11.52 -5.29 -3.03
CA ALA A 439 -11.54 -4.45 -1.82
C ALA A 439 -10.42 -3.39 -1.82
N TYR A 440 -9.26 -3.81 -2.31
CA TYR A 440 -8.11 -2.95 -2.52
C TYR A 440 -8.41 -1.81 -3.50
N PHE A 441 -8.94 -2.15 -4.68
CA PHE A 441 -9.29 -1.18 -5.70
C PHE A 441 -10.41 -0.23 -5.25
N VAL A 442 -11.42 -0.70 -4.50
CA VAL A 442 -12.42 0.18 -3.89
C VAL A 442 -11.76 1.25 -3.00
N GLY A 443 -10.68 0.87 -2.29
CA GLY A 443 -9.80 1.79 -1.59
C GLY A 443 -9.14 2.82 -2.50
N MET A 444 -8.50 2.35 -3.58
CA MET A 444 -7.85 3.22 -4.58
C MET A 444 -8.85 4.23 -5.17
N ALA A 445 -9.99 3.75 -5.67
CA ALA A 445 -11.05 4.56 -6.28
C ALA A 445 -11.53 5.68 -5.33
N SER A 446 -11.60 5.42 -4.02
CA SER A 446 -11.98 6.46 -3.04
C SER A 446 -11.03 7.65 -2.97
N ILE A 447 -9.74 7.44 -3.29
CA ILE A 447 -8.72 8.50 -3.32
C ILE A 447 -8.66 9.21 -4.67
N LEU A 448 -8.92 8.45 -5.73
CA LEU A 448 -8.86 8.90 -7.12
C LEU A 448 -10.08 9.72 -7.53
N LYS A 449 -11.23 9.52 -6.86
CA LYS A 449 -12.46 10.27 -7.13
C LYS A 449 -12.21 11.78 -7.17
N GLY A 450 -12.62 12.41 -8.28
CA GLY A 450 -12.48 13.85 -8.51
C GLY A 450 -11.06 14.30 -8.87
N LYS A 451 -10.14 13.36 -9.18
CA LYS A 451 -8.75 13.65 -9.57
C LYS A 451 -8.32 12.96 -10.86
N ILE A 452 -9.18 12.10 -11.40
CA ILE A 452 -9.06 11.38 -12.66
C ILE A 452 -10.47 11.03 -13.14
N GLN A 453 -10.69 10.96 -14.45
CA GLN A 453 -11.95 10.50 -15.01
C GLN A 453 -12.07 8.98 -14.86
N PHE A 454 -13.22 8.49 -14.42
CA PHE A 454 -13.47 7.07 -14.30
C PHE A 454 -14.20 6.56 -15.55
N GLY A 455 -13.47 5.76 -16.35
CA GLY A 455 -14.02 5.10 -17.54
C GLY A 455 -14.82 3.87 -17.15
N ALA A 456 -14.16 2.73 -17.04
CA ALA A 456 -14.81 1.47 -16.69
C ALA A 456 -14.08 0.66 -15.63
N TYR A 457 -14.84 -0.09 -14.84
CA TYR A 457 -14.32 -1.01 -13.82
C TYR A 457 -14.84 -2.43 -14.02
N TYR A 458 -13.92 -3.37 -14.15
CA TYR A 458 -14.21 -4.80 -14.34
C TYR A 458 -13.66 -5.60 -13.16
N ALA A 459 -14.55 -6.19 -12.37
CA ALA A 459 -14.21 -7.00 -11.21
C ALA A 459 -14.36 -8.49 -11.52
N PHE A 460 -13.27 -9.24 -11.50
CA PHE A 460 -13.24 -10.68 -11.71
C PHE A 460 -13.17 -11.39 -10.36
N ALA A 461 -14.06 -12.35 -10.14
CA ALA A 461 -14.17 -13.12 -8.91
C ALA A 461 -13.95 -12.29 -7.62
N PRO A 462 -14.56 -11.09 -7.46
CA PRO A 462 -14.28 -10.21 -6.34
C PRO A 462 -14.47 -10.93 -5.00
N GLU A 463 -13.45 -10.88 -4.14
CA GLU A 463 -13.52 -11.45 -2.80
C GLU A 463 -14.16 -10.44 -1.85
N ASN A 464 -15.06 -10.95 -0.99
CA ASN A 464 -15.86 -10.15 -0.07
C ASN A 464 -16.56 -8.94 -0.73
N PRO A 465 -17.35 -9.17 -1.80
CA PRO A 465 -17.96 -8.09 -2.60
C PRO A 465 -19.11 -7.37 -1.85
N LYS A 466 -19.50 -7.87 -0.68
CA LYS A 466 -20.48 -7.24 0.23
C LYS A 466 -19.83 -6.31 1.28
N GLY A 467 -18.50 -6.33 1.41
CA GLY A 467 -17.81 -5.59 2.47
C GLY A 467 -17.98 -4.07 2.43
N LYS A 468 -18.29 -3.49 1.26
CA LYS A 468 -18.65 -2.08 1.10
C LYS A 468 -19.42 -1.84 -0.20
N THR A 469 -20.38 -0.91 -0.18
CA THR A 469 -21.10 -0.47 -1.39
C THR A 469 -20.17 0.29 -2.34
N PHE A 470 -20.09 -0.18 -3.58
CA PHE A 470 -19.38 0.47 -4.67
C PHE A 470 -20.25 1.54 -5.35
N LYS A 471 -19.70 2.73 -5.57
CA LYS A 471 -20.42 3.86 -6.20
C LYS A 471 -20.35 3.75 -7.71
N THR A 472 -21.18 2.90 -8.30
CA THR A 472 -21.24 2.66 -9.75
C THR A 472 -21.53 3.91 -10.56
N LYS A 473 -22.30 4.86 -10.03
CA LYS A 473 -22.62 6.13 -10.69
C LYS A 473 -21.43 7.03 -11.00
N ASP A 474 -20.30 6.80 -10.33
CA ASP A 474 -19.08 7.58 -10.58
C ASP A 474 -18.33 7.06 -11.82
N TRP A 475 -18.79 5.96 -12.45
CA TRP A 475 -18.14 5.25 -13.56
C TRP A 475 -19.08 5.18 -14.78
N GLN A 476 -18.52 5.17 -15.98
CA GLN A 476 -19.32 4.96 -17.21
C GLN A 476 -19.83 3.51 -17.30
N ALA A 477 -19.01 2.54 -16.91
CA ALA A 477 -19.39 1.13 -16.89
C ALA A 477 -18.78 0.38 -15.70
N VAL A 478 -19.56 -0.52 -15.10
CA VAL A 478 -19.09 -1.41 -14.03
C VAL A 478 -19.69 -2.80 -14.21
N TYR A 479 -18.84 -3.82 -14.25
CA TYR A 479 -19.26 -5.21 -14.37
C TYR A 479 -18.51 -6.11 -13.38
N GLN A 480 -19.21 -7.12 -12.89
CA GLN A 480 -18.64 -8.22 -12.11
C GLN A 480 -18.72 -9.51 -12.94
N TYR A 481 -17.61 -10.24 -13.04
CA TYR A 481 -17.55 -11.57 -13.65
C TYR A 481 -17.27 -12.63 -12.59
N GLY A 482 -18.00 -13.73 -12.62
CA GLY A 482 -17.75 -14.86 -11.72
C GLY A 482 -18.90 -15.86 -11.69
N THR A 483 -18.85 -16.82 -10.76
CA THR A 483 -20.01 -17.70 -10.53
C THR A 483 -21.18 -16.92 -9.92
N LYS A 484 -22.37 -17.50 -9.96
CA LYS A 484 -23.55 -16.99 -9.25
C LYS A 484 -23.90 -17.94 -8.11
N LEU A 485 -23.81 -17.44 -6.88
CA LEU A 485 -24.09 -18.22 -5.68
C LEU A 485 -25.60 -18.33 -5.38
N TYR A 486 -26.39 -17.32 -5.76
CA TYR A 486 -27.83 -17.24 -5.51
C TYR A 486 -28.62 -16.81 -6.75
N GLY A 487 -29.95 -16.98 -6.72
CA GLY A 487 -30.88 -16.60 -7.79
C GLY A 487 -31.14 -17.70 -8.82
N ASN A 488 -32.01 -17.41 -9.80
CA ASN A 488 -32.49 -18.38 -10.80
C ASN A 488 -31.38 -18.90 -11.72
N GLN A 489 -30.29 -18.13 -11.88
CA GLN A 489 -29.11 -18.49 -12.67
C GLN A 489 -27.94 -18.97 -11.80
N ARG A 490 -28.20 -19.45 -10.57
CA ARG A 490 -27.14 -19.99 -9.70
C ARG A 490 -26.45 -21.18 -10.35
N HIS A 491 -25.15 -21.32 -10.10
CA HIS A 491 -24.40 -22.49 -10.54
C HIS A 491 -24.64 -23.66 -9.59
N ALA A 492 -24.45 -24.88 -10.07
CA ALA A 492 -24.44 -26.07 -9.22
C ALA A 492 -23.40 -25.91 -8.10
N PRO A 493 -23.61 -26.53 -6.91
CA PRO A 493 -22.70 -26.38 -5.77
C PRO A 493 -21.25 -26.65 -6.16
N CYS A 494 -20.93 -27.81 -6.75
CA CYS A 494 -19.59 -28.19 -7.17
C CYS A 494 -18.95 -27.33 -8.29
N HIS A 495 -19.69 -26.36 -8.86
CA HIS A 495 -19.16 -25.39 -9.83
C HIS A 495 -18.86 -24.02 -9.19
N GLN A 496 -19.15 -23.82 -7.91
CA GLN A 496 -18.96 -22.53 -7.27
C GLN A 496 -17.48 -22.18 -7.08
N ASP A 497 -17.20 -20.89 -7.02
CA ASP A 497 -15.92 -20.36 -6.56
C ASP A 497 -15.79 -20.60 -5.05
N GLY A 498 -14.86 -21.48 -4.69
CA GLY A 498 -14.54 -21.81 -3.31
C GLY A 498 -13.57 -20.84 -2.65
N VAL A 499 -12.71 -20.20 -3.45
CA VAL A 499 -11.73 -19.21 -2.97
C VAL A 499 -12.42 -17.92 -2.58
N ALA A 500 -13.33 -17.44 -3.42
CA ALA A 500 -14.14 -16.26 -3.19
C ALA A 500 -15.60 -16.53 -3.60
N PRO A 501 -16.45 -17.08 -2.72
CA PRO A 501 -17.85 -17.32 -3.07
C PRO A 501 -18.56 -16.06 -3.55
N GLN A 502 -19.11 -16.12 -4.76
CA GLN A 502 -19.49 -14.94 -5.54
C GLN A 502 -20.90 -14.44 -5.21
N TRP A 503 -20.93 -13.48 -4.30
CA TRP A 503 -22.08 -12.57 -4.11
C TRP A 503 -22.05 -11.44 -5.15
N ARG A 504 -23.22 -10.92 -5.53
CA ARG A 504 -23.29 -9.66 -6.27
C ARG A 504 -22.69 -8.53 -5.44
N MET A 505 -21.76 -7.79 -6.03
CA MET A 505 -21.17 -6.59 -5.46
C MET A 505 -22.24 -5.60 -5.01
N SER A 506 -22.09 -5.10 -3.79
CA SER A 506 -23.01 -4.09 -3.25
C SER A 506 -22.94 -2.83 -4.12
N GLY A 507 -24.08 -2.40 -4.67
CA GLY A 507 -24.18 -1.25 -5.58
C GLY A 507 -24.30 -1.59 -7.07
N LEU A 508 -24.17 -2.86 -7.46
CA LEU A 508 -24.40 -3.31 -8.83
C LEU A 508 -25.85 -3.75 -9.05
N LYS A 509 -26.36 -3.46 -10.26
CA LYS A 509 -27.60 -4.03 -10.79
C LYS A 509 -27.39 -5.50 -11.17
N GLU A 510 -28.48 -6.26 -11.30
CA GLU A 510 -28.40 -7.69 -11.61
C GLU A 510 -27.75 -8.00 -12.96
N ASN A 511 -28.10 -7.22 -14.00
CA ASN A 511 -27.53 -7.35 -15.34
C ASN A 511 -26.04 -6.95 -15.43
N GLN A 512 -25.46 -6.43 -14.34
CA GLN A 512 -24.02 -6.11 -14.25
C GLN A 512 -23.21 -7.26 -13.64
N GLN A 513 -23.85 -8.32 -13.14
CA GLN A 513 -23.19 -9.55 -12.70
C GLN A 513 -23.27 -10.60 -13.81
N ILE A 514 -22.16 -10.77 -14.51
CA ILE A 514 -22.01 -11.66 -15.66
C ILE A 514 -21.47 -13.00 -15.18
N SER A 515 -22.22 -14.07 -15.45
CA SER A 515 -21.84 -15.43 -15.12
C SER A 515 -21.07 -16.12 -16.23
N PHE A 516 -20.32 -17.15 -15.86
CA PHE A 516 -19.76 -18.10 -16.82
C PHE A 516 -20.85 -18.65 -17.77
N PRO A 517 -20.56 -18.77 -19.08
CA PRO A 517 -21.43 -19.48 -20.02
C PRO A 517 -21.61 -20.95 -19.61
N LYS A 518 -22.80 -21.50 -19.84
CA LYS A 518 -23.09 -22.92 -19.54
C LYS A 518 -22.10 -23.89 -20.21
N SER A 519 -21.63 -23.54 -21.42
CA SER A 519 -20.63 -24.32 -22.17
C SER A 519 -19.28 -24.44 -21.46
N ARG A 520 -18.95 -23.53 -20.54
CA ARG A 520 -17.69 -23.53 -19.77
C ARG A 520 -17.83 -24.21 -18.40
N SER A 521 -19.01 -24.70 -18.03
CA SER A 521 -19.32 -25.27 -16.71
C SER A 521 -18.40 -26.42 -16.29
N LYS A 522 -17.93 -27.25 -17.24
CA LYS A 522 -16.99 -28.36 -16.98
C LYS A 522 -15.61 -27.92 -16.46
N ARG A 523 -15.26 -26.63 -16.61
CA ARG A 523 -13.98 -26.06 -16.13
C ARG A 523 -14.11 -25.37 -14.78
N LEU A 524 -15.30 -25.35 -14.18
CA LEU A 524 -15.57 -24.71 -12.90
C LEU A 524 -15.20 -25.63 -11.73
N GLY A 525 -15.18 -25.09 -10.51
CA GLY A 525 -14.83 -25.80 -9.28
C GLY A 525 -14.13 -24.89 -8.27
N TYR A 526 -13.78 -25.43 -7.10
CA TYR A 526 -13.31 -24.65 -5.94
C TYR A 526 -12.24 -23.60 -6.30
N PHE A 527 -11.14 -24.03 -6.93
CA PHE A 527 -10.06 -23.15 -7.40
C PHE A 527 -10.27 -22.69 -8.84
N SER A 528 -10.76 -23.58 -9.70
CA SER A 528 -10.86 -23.33 -11.14
C SER A 528 -11.81 -22.18 -11.50
N SER A 529 -12.94 -22.05 -10.78
CA SER A 529 -13.87 -20.93 -10.93
C SER A 529 -13.26 -19.58 -10.53
N HIS A 530 -12.19 -19.62 -9.72
CA HIS A 530 -11.45 -18.44 -9.29
C HIS A 530 -10.26 -18.12 -10.18
N TYR A 531 -9.83 -19.02 -11.07
CA TYR A 531 -8.61 -18.82 -11.83
C TYR A 531 -8.85 -17.83 -12.97
N ILE A 532 -8.12 -16.70 -12.96
CA ILE A 532 -8.31 -15.61 -13.94
C ILE A 532 -8.11 -16.07 -15.39
N GLY A 533 -7.25 -17.06 -15.63
CA GLY A 533 -7.01 -17.60 -16.97
C GLY A 533 -8.21 -18.34 -17.57
N TYR A 534 -9.26 -18.64 -16.79
CA TYR A 534 -10.51 -19.25 -17.29
C TYR A 534 -11.58 -18.22 -17.63
N TYR A 535 -11.29 -16.93 -17.52
CA TYR A 535 -12.18 -15.85 -17.93
C TYR A 535 -11.91 -15.39 -19.37
N ASP A 536 -11.25 -16.19 -20.21
CA ASP A 536 -10.97 -15.87 -21.62
C ASP A 536 -12.24 -15.54 -22.44
N TRP A 537 -13.35 -16.23 -22.15
CA TRP A 537 -14.66 -16.04 -22.79
C TRP A 537 -15.23 -14.61 -22.71
N VAL A 538 -14.76 -13.78 -21.77
CA VAL A 538 -15.26 -12.41 -21.63
C VAL A 538 -14.88 -11.52 -22.82
N PHE A 539 -13.83 -11.89 -23.56
CA PHE A 539 -13.40 -11.15 -24.75
C PHE A 539 -14.29 -11.39 -25.97
N ASP A 540 -15.09 -12.46 -25.93
CA ASP A 540 -16.04 -12.86 -26.97
C ASP A 540 -17.39 -12.14 -26.83
N ILE A 541 -17.63 -11.42 -25.72
CA ILE A 541 -18.86 -10.65 -25.51
C ILE A 541 -18.89 -9.50 -26.54
N PRO A 542 -19.92 -9.40 -27.39
CA PRO A 542 -20.02 -8.34 -28.40
C PRO A 542 -20.20 -6.94 -27.81
N LYS A 543 -19.74 -5.91 -28.54
CA LYS A 543 -19.99 -4.51 -28.19
C LYS A 543 -21.49 -4.24 -28.11
N GLY A 544 -21.93 -3.50 -27.09
CA GLY A 544 -23.34 -3.21 -26.84
C GLY A 544 -24.05 -4.23 -25.94
N GLN A 545 -23.44 -5.40 -25.68
CA GLN A 545 -23.97 -6.37 -24.72
C GLN A 545 -23.47 -6.11 -23.29
N ALA A 546 -24.28 -6.51 -22.30
CA ALA A 546 -23.89 -6.45 -20.91
C ALA A 546 -22.66 -7.33 -20.64
N GLY A 547 -21.63 -6.76 -20.03
CA GLY A 547 -20.36 -7.44 -19.82
C GLY A 547 -19.34 -7.24 -20.93
N PHE A 548 -19.58 -6.34 -21.89
CA PHE A 548 -18.56 -6.02 -22.88
C PHE A 548 -17.30 -5.43 -22.22
N LEU A 549 -16.14 -6.02 -22.47
CA LEU A 549 -14.84 -5.44 -22.13
C LEU A 549 -14.28 -4.63 -23.28
N GLY A 550 -14.32 -3.32 -23.12
CA GLY A 550 -13.74 -2.38 -24.04
C GLY A 550 -14.18 -0.98 -23.72
N ARG A 551 -13.84 -0.05 -24.59
CA ARG A 551 -14.26 1.34 -24.46
C ARG A 551 -15.81 1.41 -24.54
N PRO A 552 -16.47 2.05 -23.55
CA PRO A 552 -17.91 2.31 -23.59
C PRO A 552 -18.35 2.94 -24.91
#